data_AF-A0A382HU52-F1
#
_entry.id   AF-A0A382HU52-F1
#
_cell.length_a   1.000
_cell.length_b   1.000
_cell.length_c   1.000
_cell.angle_alpha   90.00
_cell.angle_beta   90.00
_cell.angle_gamma   90.00
#
_symmetry.space_group_name_H-M   'P 1'
#
loop_
_entity.id
_entity.type
_entity.pdbx_description
1 polymer ?
#
loop_
_entity_poly.entity_id
_entity_poly.type
_entity_poly.pdbx_seq_one_letter_code
_entity_poly.pdbx_strand_id
1 'polypeptide(L)' 'EFGAMFASLSGSGSTVYGIFSDDSSAEEAELFFQDSNMTILTEPT' A
#
# COMPACT_ATOMS: atom_id res chain seq x y z
N GLU A 1 4.63 -3.40 10.45
CA GLU A 1 4.02 -2.31 9.66
C GLU A 1 5.13 -1.67 8.84
N PHE A 2 4.97 -1.58 7.52
CA PHE A 2 5.96 -0.98 6.60
C PHE A 2 5.98 0.57 6.67
N GLY A 3 5.66 1.16 7.83
CA GLY A 3 5.60 2.63 7.98
C GLY A 3 4.35 3.29 7.39
N ALA A 4 3.29 2.54 7.07
CA ALA A 4 2.01 3.13 6.65
C ALA A 4 1.41 3.99 7.78
N MET A 5 1.08 5.24 7.48
CA MET A 5 0.38 6.15 8.41
C MET A 5 -1.07 5.72 8.65
N PHE A 6 -1.65 5.08 7.63
CA PHE A 6 -3.02 4.58 7.65
C PHE A 6 -3.11 3.34 6.77
N ALA A 7 -3.92 2.38 7.15
CA ALA A 7 -4.24 1.23 6.32
C ALA A 7 -5.71 0.84 6.49
N SER A 8 -6.39 0.53 5.38
CA SER A 8 -7.79 0.11 5.41
C SER A 8 -8.16 -0.76 4.21
N LEU A 9 -9.25 -1.49 4.36
CA LEU A 9 -9.98 -2.08 3.24
C LEU A 9 -10.65 -0.95 2.44
N SER A 10 -10.58 -1.05 1.11
CA SER A 10 -11.28 -0.14 0.20
C SER A 10 -12.72 -0.62 -0.02
N GLY A 11 -13.70 0.22 0.33
CA GLY A 11 -15.13 -0.10 0.19
C GLY A 11 -15.53 -1.39 0.91
N SER A 12 -16.14 -2.33 0.18
CA SER A 12 -16.47 -3.67 0.67
C SER A 12 -15.34 -4.69 0.49
N GLY A 13 -14.19 -4.29 -0.03
CA GLY A 13 -13.07 -5.17 -0.39
C GLY A 13 -13.18 -5.79 -1.79
N SER A 14 -12.20 -6.59 -2.20
CA SER A 14 -11.09 -7.17 -1.41
C SER A 14 -9.80 -6.35 -1.37
N THR A 15 -9.73 -5.21 -2.08
CA THR A 15 -8.53 -4.37 -2.14
C THR A 15 -8.28 -3.68 -0.79
N VAL A 16 -7.04 -3.76 -0.30
CA VAL A 16 -6.55 -2.95 0.82
C VAL A 16 -5.63 -1.85 0.29
N TYR A 17 -5.55 -0.73 1.01
CA TYR A 17 -4.64 0.36 0.71
C TYR A 17 -3.91 0.81 1.97
N GLY A 18 -2.67 1.24 1.80
CA GLY A 18 -1.88 1.93 2.80
C GLY A 18 -1.57 3.34 2.32
N ILE A 19 -1.56 4.31 3.24
CA ILE A 19 -1.11 5.68 2.97
C ILE A 19 0.27 5.85 3.61
N PHE A 20 1.23 6.28 2.81
CA PHE A 20 2.61 6.49 3.21
C PHE A 20 2.97 7.96 3.02
N SER A 21 3.75 8.53 3.93
CA SER A 21 4.34 9.87 3.78
C SER A 21 5.71 9.86 3.11
N ASP A 22 6.29 8.68 2.96
CA ASP A 22 7.66 8.47 2.50
C ASP A 22 7.66 7.42 1.41
N ASP A 23 8.25 7.76 0.26
CA ASP A 23 8.26 6.92 -0.93
C ASP A 23 9.04 5.63 -0.70
N SER A 24 10.16 5.67 0.03
CA SER A 24 10.98 4.46 0.27
C SER A 24 10.20 3.41 1.07
N SER A 25 9.38 3.85 2.02
CA SER A 25 8.50 2.98 2.80
C SER A 25 7.39 2.37 1.93
N ALA A 26 6.85 3.14 0.98
CA ALA A 26 5.84 2.68 0.03
C ALA A 26 6.43 1.65 -0.95
N GLU A 27 7.64 1.90 -1.47
CA GLU A 27 8.39 0.99 -2.34
C GLU A 27 8.73 -0.33 -1.63
N GLU A 28 9.21 -0.29 -0.39
CA GLU A 28 9.47 -1.50 0.39
C GLU A 28 8.20 -2.34 0.60
N ALA A 29 7.06 -1.69 0.85
CA ALA A 29 5.77 -2.36 0.99
C ALA A 29 5.35 -3.00 -0.34
N GLU A 30 5.48 -2.28 -1.46
CA GLU A 30 5.17 -2.82 -2.78
C GLU A 30 6.00 -4.05 -3.11
N LEU A 31 7.32 -3.98 -2.87
CA LEU A 31 8.25 -5.08 -3.09
C LEU A 31 7.85 -6.33 -2.31
N PHE A 32 7.37 -6.17 -1.07
CA PHE A 32 6.92 -7.27 -0.25
C PHE A 32 5.58 -7.87 -0.70
N PHE A 33 4.60 -7.02 -1.05
CA PHE A 33 3.25 -7.50 -1.34
C PHE A 33 3.07 -8.01 -2.77
N GLN A 34 3.85 -7.52 -3.73
CA GLN A 34 3.75 -7.94 -5.14
C GLN A 34 4.04 -9.42 -5.35
N ASP A 35 4.81 -10.05 -4.45
CA ASP A 35 5.14 -11.47 -4.50
C ASP A 35 3.90 -12.38 -4.41
N SER A 36 2.82 -11.91 -3.77
CA SER A 36 1.62 -12.71 -3.53
C SER A 36 0.31 -12.01 -3.89
N ASN A 37 0.35 -10.71 -4.20
CA ASN A 37 -0.83 -9.90 -4.47
C ASN A 37 -0.59 -8.98 -5.66
N MET A 38 -1.66 -8.62 -6.37
CA MET A 38 -1.57 -7.50 -7.32
C MET A 38 -1.41 -6.21 -6.51
N THR A 39 -0.23 -5.62 -6.57
CA THR A 39 0.13 -4.41 -5.82
C THR A 39 0.50 -3.29 -6.79
N ILE A 40 0.04 -2.07 -6.50
CA ILE A 40 0.21 -0.89 -7.35
C ILE A 40 0.52 0.29 -6.43
N LEU A 41 1.57 1.05 -6.77
CA LEU A 41 1.82 2.36 -6.19
C LEU A 41 1.08 3.45 -6.98
N THR A 42 0.44 4.36 -6.26
CA THR A 42 -0.30 5.48 -6.85
C THR A 42 -0.22 6.70 -5.96
N GLU A 43 -0.21 7.88 -6.60
CA GLU A 43 -0.31 9.16 -5.91
C GLU A 43 -1.73 9.72 -6.10
N PRO A 44 -2.42 10.14 -5.02
CA PRO A 44 -3.71 10.79 -5.16
C PRO A 44 -3.55 12.19 -5.77
N THR A 45 -4.37 12.51 -6.78
CA THR A 45 -4.55 13.86 -7.35
C THR A 45 -5.50 14.73 -6.53
#